data_AF-A0A9J8AIY5-F1
#
_entry.id   AF-A0A9J8AIY5-F1
#
_cell.length_a   1.000
_cell.length_b   1.000
_cell.length_c   1.000
_cell.angle_alpha   90.00
_cell.angle_beta   90.00
_cell.angle_gamma   90.00
#
_symmetry.space_group_name_H-M   'P 1'
#
loop_
_entity.id
_entity.type
_entity.pdbx_description
1 polymer ?
#
loop_
_entity_poly.entity_id
_entity_poly.type
_entity_poly.pdbx_seq_one_letter_code
_entity_poly.pdbx_strand_id
1 'polypeptide(L)'
;MYCFLFSSPGSTSKGGVHFPDDDEDISINKSYDEKLQDKVIAALPEPDGAYLVKVGFLRSHHKYEIVFSLPQVPTLGKDVSLSPALRSTAKPRLRATRITPRPDGGVRVVCEYSAQQEGVVQEELTLVNRSRRDSSIRVRLQARVMDRHHGTPMLLDGVRCVGEEKHTK
;
A
#
# COMPACT_ATOMS: atom_id res chain seq x y z
N MET A 1 -18.91 8.16 55.39
CA MET A 1 -18.49 7.15 54.39
C MET A 1 -17.51 6.22 55.08
N TYR A 2 -18.00 5.08 55.56
CA TYR A 2 -17.19 4.07 56.25
C TYR A 2 -16.51 3.20 55.19
N CYS A 3 -15.22 2.91 55.37
CA CYS A 3 -14.66 1.62 55.00
C CYS A 3 -13.38 1.38 55.81
N PHE A 4 -13.51 0.56 56.85
CA PHE A 4 -12.42 -0.07 57.57
C PHE A 4 -12.21 -1.49 57.02
N LEU A 5 -10.93 -1.84 56.91
CA LEU A 5 -10.31 -3.16 57.15
C LEU A 5 -10.52 -4.33 56.17
N PHE A 6 -9.41 -4.61 55.47
CA PHE A 6 -8.71 -5.90 55.30
C PHE A 6 -9.37 -7.20 55.83
N SER A 7 -9.48 -8.18 54.94
CA SER A 7 -9.10 -9.58 55.23
C SER A 7 -9.02 -10.40 53.93
N SER A 8 -7.88 -11.04 53.71
CA SER A 8 -7.77 -12.25 52.89
C SER A 8 -7.60 -13.43 53.86
N PRO A 9 -8.20 -14.60 53.59
CA PRO A 9 -7.32 -15.73 53.24
C PRO A 9 -7.93 -16.79 52.30
N GLY A 10 -7.06 -17.38 51.48
CA GLY A 10 -6.84 -18.84 51.48
C GLY A 10 -7.84 -19.81 50.83
N SER A 11 -7.34 -20.45 49.77
CA SER A 11 -7.36 -21.91 49.53
C SER A 11 -8.55 -22.62 48.86
N THR A 12 -8.21 -23.20 47.70
CA THR A 12 -8.58 -24.51 47.14
C THR A 12 -10.05 -24.92 47.02
N SER A 13 -10.54 -25.10 45.79
CA SER A 13 -11.28 -26.33 45.40
C SER A 13 -11.45 -26.45 43.88
N LYS A 14 -11.53 -27.70 43.43
CA LYS A 14 -11.82 -28.15 42.06
C LYS A 14 -13.15 -27.56 41.56
N GLY A 15 -13.15 -26.93 40.40
CA GLY A 15 -14.36 -26.54 39.69
C GLY A 15 -14.28 -26.98 38.24
N GLY A 16 -15.08 -27.98 37.86
CA GLY A 16 -15.27 -28.37 36.47
C GLY A 16 -15.86 -27.20 35.69
N VAL A 17 -15.29 -26.93 34.52
CA VAL A 17 -15.82 -25.92 33.59
C VAL A 17 -16.92 -26.59 32.77
N HIS A 18 -18.16 -26.14 32.97
CA HIS A 18 -19.29 -26.46 32.12
C HIS A 18 -19.31 -25.43 30.98
N PHE A 19 -19.09 -25.88 29.74
CA PHE A 19 -19.26 -25.04 28.55
C PHE A 19 -20.73 -25.14 28.11
N PRO A 20 -21.49 -24.04 28.03
CA PRO A 20 -22.75 -24.06 27.30
C PRO A 20 -22.44 -24.09 25.79
N ASP A 21 -22.92 -25.13 25.12
CA ASP A 21 -23.15 -25.13 23.67
C ASP A 21 -24.34 -24.20 23.40
N ASP A 22 -24.05 -22.96 23.01
CA ASP A 22 -25.04 -22.03 22.45
C ASP A 22 -24.76 -21.95 20.95
N ASP A 23 -25.52 -22.73 20.18
CA ASP A 23 -25.74 -22.57 18.75
C ASP A 23 -26.45 -21.22 18.51
N GLU A 24 -25.71 -20.13 18.57
CA GLU A 24 -26.11 -18.89 17.92
C GLU A 24 -25.23 -18.73 16.68
N ASP A 25 -25.82 -18.99 15.52
CA ASP A 25 -25.34 -18.59 14.20
C ASP A 25 -25.05 -17.08 14.22
N ILE A 26 -23.83 -16.73 14.64
CA ILE A 26 -23.23 -15.43 14.39
C ILE A 26 -23.21 -15.34 12.88
N SER A 27 -24.21 -14.65 12.33
CA SER A 27 -24.20 -14.17 10.97
C SER A 27 -22.97 -13.29 10.85
N ILE A 28 -21.86 -13.90 10.43
CA ILE A 28 -20.62 -13.23 10.03
C ILE A 28 -20.94 -12.50 8.72
N ASN A 29 -21.87 -11.54 8.80
CA ASN A 29 -21.93 -10.41 7.89
C ASN A 29 -20.69 -9.60 8.23
N LYS A 30 -19.56 -10.06 7.68
CA LYS A 30 -18.39 -9.27 7.38
C LYS A 30 -18.86 -8.09 6.52
N SER A 31 -19.40 -7.08 7.19
CA SER A 31 -19.25 -5.67 6.82
C SER A 31 -17.76 -5.31 6.98
N TYR A 32 -16.91 -6.08 6.31
CA TYR A 32 -15.48 -5.95 6.24
C TYR A 32 -15.24 -5.47 4.82
N ASP A 33 -14.63 -4.29 4.69
CA ASP A 33 -14.07 -3.76 3.44
C ASP A 33 -14.90 -2.79 2.57
N GLU A 34 -15.72 -1.92 3.15
CA GLU A 34 -16.12 -0.68 2.44
C GLU A 34 -15.37 0.58 2.95
N LYS A 35 -14.76 0.51 4.15
CA LYS A 35 -13.97 1.63 4.73
C LYS A 35 -12.44 1.48 4.61
N LEU A 36 -11.94 0.41 4.00
CA LEU A 36 -10.50 0.19 3.76
C LEU A 36 -10.02 0.75 2.41
N GLN A 37 -10.92 1.23 1.56
CA GLN A 37 -10.62 1.52 0.16
C GLN A 37 -9.90 2.87 -0.09
N ASP A 38 -9.69 3.68 0.94
CA ASP A 38 -8.97 4.97 0.87
C ASP A 38 -7.53 4.93 1.38
N LYS A 39 -6.98 3.75 1.66
CA LYS A 39 -5.56 3.60 2.00
C LYS A 39 -4.70 3.73 0.72
N VAL A 40 -4.43 4.97 0.34
CA VAL A 40 -3.58 5.33 -0.81
C VAL A 40 -2.46 6.28 -0.36
N ILE A 41 -1.30 6.16 -0.99
CA ILE A 41 -0.18 7.08 -0.74
C ILE A 41 -0.44 8.38 -1.50
N ALA A 42 -0.36 9.53 -0.83
CA ALA A 42 -0.38 10.81 -1.51
C ALA A 42 0.98 11.10 -2.17
N ALA A 43 0.98 11.38 -3.47
CA ALA A 43 2.18 11.79 -4.17
C ALA A 43 2.52 13.25 -3.87
N LEU A 44 3.80 13.53 -3.61
CA LEU A 44 4.30 14.86 -3.23
C LEU A 44 4.92 15.56 -4.44
N PRO A 45 4.58 16.83 -4.74
CA PRO A 45 5.21 17.55 -5.83
C PRO A 45 6.69 17.83 -5.56
N GLU A 46 7.52 17.76 -6.60
CA GLU A 46 8.94 18.10 -6.55
C GLU A 46 9.23 19.37 -7.37
N PRO A 47 10.34 20.08 -7.07
CA PRO A 47 10.68 21.35 -7.74
C PRO A 47 10.84 21.26 -9.27
N ASP A 48 11.16 20.06 -9.78
CA ASP A 48 11.35 19.82 -11.21
C ASP A 48 10.06 19.34 -11.93
N GLY A 49 8.91 19.48 -11.26
CA GLY A 49 7.60 19.11 -11.78
C GLY A 49 7.29 17.61 -11.75
N ALA A 50 8.18 16.78 -11.20
CA ALA A 50 7.88 15.38 -10.91
C ALA A 50 7.06 15.25 -9.62
N TYR A 51 6.56 14.04 -9.37
CA TYR A 51 5.90 13.68 -8.12
C TYR A 51 6.63 12.54 -7.42
N LEU A 52 6.93 12.70 -6.14
CA LEU A 52 7.56 11.69 -5.29
C LEU A 52 6.51 10.88 -4.53
N VAL A 53 6.60 9.56 -4.63
CA VAL A 53 5.81 8.59 -3.86
C VAL A 53 6.76 7.85 -2.93
N LYS A 54 6.65 8.10 -1.63
CA LYS A 54 7.43 7.39 -0.61
C LYS A 54 6.65 6.16 -0.17
N VAL A 55 7.23 4.98 -0.33
CA VAL A 55 6.54 3.70 -0.06
C VAL A 55 7.02 3.03 1.24
N GLY A 56 7.99 3.63 1.91
CA GLY A 56 8.52 3.14 3.19
C GLY A 56 9.54 2.03 3.00
N PHE A 57 9.44 1.00 3.85
CA PHE A 57 10.39 -0.09 3.92
C PHE A 57 9.84 -1.34 3.25
N LEU A 58 10.53 -1.86 2.25
CA LEU A 58 10.18 -3.07 1.52
C LEU A 58 11.20 -4.17 1.83
N ARG A 59 10.85 -5.43 1.57
CA ARG A 59 11.75 -6.57 1.70
C ARG A 59 12.31 -6.94 0.33
N SER A 60 13.59 -7.28 0.26
CA SER A 60 14.23 -7.70 -0.97
C SER A 60 13.64 -9.00 -1.52
N HIS A 61 13.68 -9.18 -2.84
CA HIS A 61 13.10 -10.33 -3.56
C HIS A 61 11.59 -10.53 -3.36
N HIS A 62 10.87 -9.46 -3.02
CA HIS A 62 9.41 -9.48 -2.97
C HIS A 62 8.79 -8.58 -4.03
N LYS A 63 7.56 -8.93 -4.38
CA LYS A 63 6.71 -8.18 -5.28
C LYS A 63 5.65 -7.45 -4.49
N TYR A 64 5.42 -6.19 -4.84
CA TYR A 64 4.51 -5.30 -4.15
C TYR A 64 3.49 -4.72 -5.12
N GLU A 65 2.25 -4.60 -4.65
CA GLU A 65 1.24 -3.72 -5.23
C GLU A 65 1.27 -2.42 -4.45
N ILE A 66 1.37 -1.30 -5.17
CA ILE A 66 1.49 0.03 -4.60
C ILE A 66 0.40 0.90 -5.20
N VAL A 67 -0.38 1.53 -4.34
CA VAL A 67 -1.51 2.37 -4.69
C VAL A 67 -1.23 3.78 -4.20
N PHE A 68 -1.20 4.73 -5.13
CA PHE A 68 -0.99 6.13 -4.81
C PHE A 68 -1.95 7.04 -5.59
N SER A 69 -2.15 8.25 -5.09
CA SER A 69 -2.95 9.29 -5.74
C SER A 69 -2.09 10.46 -6.15
N LEU A 70 -2.29 10.94 -7.38
CA LEU A 70 -1.77 12.21 -7.86
C LEU A 70 -2.88 13.27 -7.75
N PRO A 71 -2.55 14.50 -7.32
CA PRO A 71 -3.50 15.60 -7.33
C PRO A 71 -3.87 15.98 -8.76
N GLN A 72 -4.86 16.87 -8.91
CA GLN A 72 -5.16 17.46 -10.21
C GLN A 72 -3.92 18.18 -10.74
N VAL A 73 -3.45 17.76 -11.91
CA VAL A 73 -2.30 18.38 -12.58
C VAL A 73 -2.80 19.26 -13.72
N PRO A 74 -2.65 20.60 -13.64
CA PRO A 74 -3.20 21.52 -14.65
C PRO A 74 -2.72 21.22 -16.07
N THR A 75 -1.47 20.80 -16.23
CA THR A 75 -0.86 20.47 -17.53
C THR A 75 -1.49 19.25 -18.21
N LEU A 76 -2.24 18.46 -17.46
CA LEU A 76 -2.84 17.21 -17.92
C LEU A 76 -4.29 17.36 -18.39
N GLY A 77 -4.94 18.50 -18.09
CA GLY A 77 -6.33 18.76 -18.46
C GLY A 77 -7.35 17.95 -17.66
N LYS A 78 -8.64 18.20 -17.91
CA LYS A 78 -9.78 17.53 -17.23
C LYS A 78 -10.06 16.11 -17.78
N ASP A 79 -9.58 15.82 -18.99
CA ASP A 79 -9.78 14.57 -19.70
C ASP A 79 -8.55 13.68 -19.50
N VAL A 80 -8.48 13.06 -18.32
CA VAL A 80 -7.27 12.38 -17.84
C VAL A 80 -7.23 10.95 -18.37
N SER A 81 -7.03 10.79 -19.67
CA SER A 81 -6.77 9.50 -20.33
C SER A 81 -5.29 9.09 -20.14
N LEU A 82 -4.85 9.00 -18.89
CA LEU A 82 -3.46 8.65 -18.59
C LEU A 82 -3.14 7.20 -18.95
N SER A 83 -1.94 7.00 -19.45
CA SER A 83 -1.36 5.68 -19.61
C SER A 83 0.12 5.65 -19.22
N PRO A 84 0.64 4.49 -18.80
CA PRO A 84 2.07 4.35 -18.54
C PRO A 84 2.86 4.52 -19.86
N ALA A 85 3.94 5.28 -19.84
CA ALA A 85 4.87 5.32 -20.96
C ALA A 85 5.55 3.96 -21.12
N LEU A 86 5.48 3.39 -22.31
CA LEU A 86 6.14 2.13 -22.67
C LEU A 86 7.65 2.39 -22.87
N ARG A 87 8.43 2.50 -21.79
CA ARG A 87 9.90 2.57 -21.92
C ARG A 87 10.52 1.17 -21.82
N SER A 88 10.58 0.53 -23.00
CA SER A 88 11.68 -0.28 -23.56
C SER A 88 12.59 -1.10 -22.63
N THR A 89 12.06 -1.78 -21.61
CA THR A 89 12.78 -2.87 -20.93
C THR A 89 11.87 -4.09 -20.87
N ALA A 90 12.40 -5.27 -21.16
CA ALA A 90 11.59 -6.50 -21.23
C ALA A 90 10.94 -6.85 -19.87
N LYS A 91 11.47 -6.34 -18.76
CA LYS A 91 10.98 -6.53 -17.39
C LYS A 91 11.28 -5.29 -16.52
N PRO A 92 10.46 -4.22 -16.58
CA PRO A 92 10.65 -3.07 -15.69
C PRO A 92 10.34 -3.47 -14.24
N ARG A 93 11.16 -3.00 -13.29
CA ARG A 93 10.91 -3.23 -11.85
C ARG A 93 9.67 -2.52 -11.35
N LEU A 94 9.28 -1.43 -11.99
CA LEU A 94 8.08 -0.66 -11.68
C LEU A 94 7.16 -0.62 -12.90
N ARG A 95 5.91 -1.05 -12.72
CA ARG A 95 4.92 -1.09 -13.80
C ARG A 95 3.56 -0.63 -13.31
N ALA A 96 3.02 0.43 -13.89
CA ALA A 96 1.62 0.81 -13.64
C ALA A 96 0.67 -0.19 -14.33
N THR A 97 -0.26 -0.75 -13.55
CA THR A 97 -1.22 -1.78 -13.97
C THR A 97 -2.61 -1.22 -14.14
N ARG A 98 -3.00 -0.22 -13.34
CA ARG A 98 -4.31 0.45 -13.42
C ARG A 98 -4.17 1.93 -13.11
N ILE A 99 -4.84 2.76 -13.91
CA ILE A 99 -4.95 4.20 -13.69
C ILE A 99 -6.43 4.55 -13.75
N THR A 100 -6.93 5.23 -12.73
CA THR A 100 -8.35 5.54 -12.57
C THR A 100 -8.51 7.03 -12.23
N PRO A 101 -9.25 7.81 -13.02
CA PRO A 101 -9.60 9.18 -12.66
C PRO A 101 -10.36 9.23 -11.34
N ARG A 102 -10.13 10.27 -10.55
CA ARG A 102 -10.84 10.53 -9.29
C ARG A 102 -11.78 11.74 -9.45
N PRO A 103 -12.90 11.79 -8.69
CA PRO A 103 -13.88 12.89 -8.79
C PRO A 103 -13.31 14.24 -8.33
N ASP A 104 -12.24 14.25 -7.54
CA ASP A 104 -11.46 15.44 -7.13
C ASP A 104 -10.58 16.02 -8.25
N GLY A 105 -10.62 15.44 -9.45
CA GLY A 105 -9.82 15.85 -10.61
C GLY A 105 -8.39 15.30 -10.60
N GLY A 106 -8.03 14.51 -9.59
CA GLY A 106 -6.77 13.76 -9.54
C GLY A 106 -6.88 12.38 -10.21
N VAL A 107 -5.86 11.55 -9.99
CA VAL A 107 -5.87 10.15 -10.44
C VAL A 107 -5.37 9.22 -9.37
N ARG A 108 -5.94 8.01 -9.33
CA ARG A 108 -5.42 6.87 -8.58
C ARG A 108 -4.60 6.00 -9.53
N VAL A 109 -3.40 5.65 -9.10
CA VAL A 109 -2.50 4.76 -9.85
C VAL A 109 -2.25 3.53 -8.99
N VAL A 110 -2.44 2.36 -9.59
CA VAL A 110 -1.99 1.07 -9.06
C VAL A 110 -0.79 0.66 -9.88
N CYS A 111 0.32 0.38 -9.21
CA CYS A 111 1.52 -0.15 -9.82
C CYS A 111 2.03 -1.38 -9.09
N GLU A 112 2.81 -2.14 -9.82
CA GLU A 112 3.49 -3.32 -9.40
C GLU A 112 4.98 -3.00 -9.30
N TYR A 113 5.60 -3.36 -8.18
CA TYR A 113 7.01 -3.12 -7.91
C TYR A 113 7.75 -4.38 -7.47
N SER A 114 8.87 -4.68 -8.11
CA SER A 114 9.78 -5.79 -7.83
C SER A 114 11.01 -5.28 -7.08
N ALA A 115 11.11 -5.62 -5.79
CA ALA A 115 12.16 -5.14 -4.87
C ALA A 115 13.46 -5.95 -5.00
N GLN A 116 14.11 -5.89 -6.16
CA GLN A 116 15.30 -6.70 -6.46
C GLN A 116 16.62 -6.08 -6.00
N GLN A 117 16.63 -4.78 -5.71
CA GLN A 117 17.82 -4.03 -5.32
C GLN A 117 17.66 -3.52 -3.90
N GLU A 118 18.61 -3.88 -3.03
CA GLU A 118 18.67 -3.43 -1.63
C GLU A 118 19.15 -1.99 -1.50
N GLY A 119 18.81 -1.34 -0.39
CA GLY A 119 19.19 0.04 -0.10
C GLY A 119 18.07 1.05 -0.35
N VAL A 120 18.42 2.34 -0.44
CA VAL A 120 17.46 3.38 -0.87
C VAL A 120 17.40 3.35 -2.39
N VAL A 121 16.24 3.01 -2.93
CA VAL A 121 16.01 2.90 -4.37
C VAL A 121 15.00 3.95 -4.81
N GLN A 122 15.15 4.42 -6.05
CA GLN A 122 14.25 5.39 -6.66
C GLN A 122 13.98 4.99 -8.11
N GLU A 123 12.78 4.49 -8.38
CA GLU A 123 12.35 4.15 -9.74
C GLU A 123 11.52 5.28 -10.35
N GLU A 124 11.61 5.45 -11.66
CA GLU A 124 10.82 6.44 -12.39
C GLU A 124 9.72 5.77 -13.24
N LEU A 125 8.50 6.30 -13.14
CA LEU A 125 7.36 5.99 -13.98
C LEU A 125 6.92 7.28 -14.68
N THR A 126 6.79 7.25 -16.00
CA THR A 126 6.20 8.36 -16.75
C THR A 126 4.75 8.02 -17.10
N LEU A 127 3.82 8.91 -16.79
CA LEU A 127 2.42 8.83 -17.20
C LEU A 127 2.19 9.83 -18.32
N VAL A 128 1.64 9.38 -19.45
CA VAL A 128 1.37 10.21 -20.63
C VAL A 128 -0.14 10.36 -20.83
N ASN A 129 -0.57 11.55 -21.21
CA ASN A 129 -1.96 11.77 -21.62
C ASN A 129 -2.14 11.24 -23.06
N ARG A 130 -3.12 10.36 -23.29
CA ARG A 130 -3.38 9.81 -24.64
C ARG A 130 -3.98 10.83 -25.59
N SER A 131 -4.77 11.76 -25.06
CA SER A 131 -5.43 12.83 -25.82
C SER A 131 -4.46 13.99 -26.14
N ARG A 132 -3.38 14.15 -25.37
CA ARG A 132 -2.37 15.21 -25.56
C ARG A 132 -0.95 14.63 -25.47
N ARG A 133 -0.32 14.41 -26.63
CA ARG A 133 1.00 13.77 -26.71
C ARG A 133 2.12 14.55 -26.01
N ASP A 134 1.97 15.85 -25.84
CA ASP A 134 2.98 16.71 -25.20
C ASP A 134 2.80 16.83 -23.68
N SER A 135 1.71 16.27 -23.13
CA SER A 135 1.43 16.29 -21.69
C SER A 135 1.87 14.98 -21.04
N SER A 136 2.90 15.05 -20.21
CA SER A 136 3.37 13.92 -19.40
C SER A 136 3.70 14.33 -17.98
N ILE A 137 3.64 13.37 -17.06
CA ILE A 137 4.01 13.53 -15.65
C ILE A 137 5.02 12.45 -15.30
N ARG A 138 6.07 12.84 -14.60
CA ARG A 138 7.06 11.92 -14.03
C ARG A 138 6.69 11.64 -12.58
N VAL A 139 6.69 10.37 -12.22
CA VAL A 139 6.48 9.89 -10.85
C VAL A 139 7.72 9.12 -10.43
N ARG A 140 8.30 9.50 -9.29
CA ARG A 140 9.44 8.82 -8.67
C ARG A 140 8.95 8.03 -7.47
N LEU A 141 9.16 6.73 -7.51
CA LEU A 141 8.85 5.83 -6.41
C LEU A 141 10.11 5.60 -5.59
N GLN A 142 10.11 6.09 -4.34
CA GLN A 142 11.23 5.94 -3.42
C GLN A 142 10.90 4.92 -2.33
N ALA A 143 11.75 3.90 -2.22
CA ALA A 143 11.64 2.84 -1.23
C ALA A 143 12.98 2.62 -0.52
N ARG A 144 12.93 2.16 0.73
CA ARG A 144 14.06 1.51 1.39
C ARG A 144 13.86 0.00 1.31
N VAL A 145 14.60 -0.67 0.44
CA VAL A 145 14.57 -2.14 0.34
C VAL A 145 15.57 -2.71 1.36
N MET A 146 15.04 -3.53 2.26
CA MET A 146 15.77 -4.17 3.34
C MET A 146 16.12 -5.60 2.94
N ASP A 147 17.27 -6.08 3.44
CA ASP A 147 17.67 -7.48 3.32
C ASP A 147 16.68 -8.40 4.05
N ARG A 148 16.61 -9.65 3.59
CA ARG A 148 15.66 -10.65 4.11
C ARG A 148 15.81 -10.96 5.60
N HIS A 149 16.98 -10.70 6.20
CA HIS A 149 17.28 -10.97 7.61
C HIS A 149 17.00 -9.75 8.51
N HIS A 150 16.60 -8.61 7.94
CA HIS A 150 16.42 -7.34 8.65
C HIS A 150 15.04 -7.17 9.35
N GLY A 151 14.32 -8.28 9.58
CA GLY A 151 13.02 -8.30 10.26
C GLY A 151 11.82 -8.04 9.34
N THR A 152 10.65 -7.76 9.94
CA THR A 152 9.40 -7.50 9.23
C THR A 152 9.38 -6.08 8.65
N PRO A 153 9.13 -5.89 7.34
CA PRO A 153 9.12 -4.57 6.72
C PRO A 153 7.97 -3.71 7.24
N MET A 154 8.21 -2.41 7.40
CA MET A 154 7.18 -1.41 7.72
C MET A 154 6.54 -0.90 6.41
N LEU A 155 5.49 -1.59 5.98
CA LEU A 155 4.70 -1.20 4.82
C LEU A 155 3.79 -0.02 5.15
N LEU A 156 3.79 0.99 4.27
CA LEU A 156 2.85 2.10 4.37
C LEU A 156 1.46 1.70 3.88
N ASP A 157 0.46 2.50 4.27
CA ASP A 157 -0.88 2.39 3.71
C ASP A 157 -0.83 2.56 2.18
N GLY A 158 -1.51 1.66 1.45
CA GLY A 158 -1.44 1.58 0.00
C GLY A 158 -0.29 0.72 -0.54
N VAL A 159 0.54 0.11 0.32
CA VAL A 159 1.56 -0.88 -0.07
C VAL A 159 1.15 -2.27 0.40
N ARG A 160 1.09 -3.23 -0.52
CA ARG A 160 0.76 -4.63 -0.23
C ARG A 160 1.82 -5.56 -0.79
N CYS A 161 2.37 -6.44 0.04
CA CYS A 161 3.21 -7.54 -0.43
C CYS A 161 2.32 -8.57 -1.15
N VAL A 162 2.66 -8.87 -2.41
CA VAL A 162 1.96 -9.84 -3.27
C VAL A 162 2.60 -11.22 -3.18
N GLY A 163 3.89 -11.29 -2.84
CA GLY A 163 4.62 -12.55 -2.66
C GLY A 163 6.11 -12.40 -2.88
N GLU A 164 6.84 -13.51 -2.77
CA GLU A 164 8.25 -13.59 -3.14
C GLU A 164 8.40 -13.73 -4.66
N GLU A 165 9.39 -13.05 -5.22
CA GLU A 165 9.79 -13.24 -6.61
C GLU A 165 10.60 -14.54 -6.73
N LYS A 166 10.06 -15.51 -7.47
CA LYS A 166 10.80 -16.71 -7.83
C LYS A 166 11.86 -16.32 -8.87
N HIS A 167 13.14 -16.48 -8.52
CA HIS A 167 14.21 -16.50 -9.52
C HIS A 167 13.98 -17.70 -10.44
N THR A 168 13.40 -17.46 -11.63
CA THR A 168 13.55 -18.40 -12.74
C THR A 168 15.01 -18.37 -13.16
N LYS A 169 15.72 -19.44 -12.81
CA LYS A 169 17.07 -19.75 -13.27
C LYS A 169 17.09 -19.95 -14.78
#